data_AF-A0A925JUX5-F1
#
_entry.id   AF-A0A925JUX5-F1
#
_cell.length_a   1.000
_cell.length_b   1.000
_cell.length_c   1.000
_cell.angle_alpha   90.00
_cell.angle_beta   90.00
_cell.angle_gamma   90.00
#
_symmetry.space_group_name_H-M   'P 1'
#
loop_
_entity.id
_entity.type
_entity.pdbx_description
1 polymer ?
#
loop_
_entity_poly.entity_id
_entity_poly.type
_entity_poly.pdbx_seq_one_letter_code
_entity_poly.pdbx_strand_id
1 'polypeptide(L)' 'MQTTLTMYPRFEPSITILIRYVPELDNRECEGWWEVENNYVALSWRLYQDFSRLEKQSEKKGFFQKLKKISKTALD' A
#
# COMPACT_ATOMS: atom_id res chain seq x y z
N MET A 1 -2.37 12.18 -4.27
CA MET A 1 -3.60 11.41 -4.55
C MET A 1 -3.75 10.32 -3.50
N GLN A 2 -4.99 9.89 -3.21
CA GLN A 2 -5.26 8.92 -2.15
C GLN A 2 -6.39 7.99 -2.56
N THR A 3 -6.23 6.70 -2.27
CA THR A 3 -7.21 5.65 -2.49
C THR A 3 -7.40 4.86 -1.20
N THR A 4 -8.65 4.54 -0.89
CA THR A 4 -8.98 3.66 0.24
C THR A 4 -9.36 2.29 -0.30
N LEU A 5 -8.71 1.24 0.18
CA LEU A 5 -9.05 -0.14 -0.14
C LEU A 5 -9.67 -0.80 1.10
N THR A 6 -10.97 -1.08 1.06
CA THR A 6 -11.66 -1.83 2.11
C THR A 6 -11.85 -3.28 1.67
N MET A 7 -11.44 -4.21 2.53
CA MET A 7 -11.59 -5.66 2.34
C MET A 7 -12.55 -6.20 3.39
N TYR A 8 -13.40 -7.14 2.98
CA TYR A 8 -14.41 -7.78 3.83
C TYR A 8 -14.11 -9.28 3.96
N PRO A 9 -13.19 -9.68 4.85
CA PRO A 9 -12.95 -11.08 5.13
C PRO A 9 -14.19 -11.76 5.74
N ARG A 10 -14.35 -13.06 5.47
CA ARG A 10 -15.54 -13.80 5.91
C ARG A 10 -15.50 -14.00 7.42
N PHE A 11 -16.57 -13.60 8.11
CA PHE A 11 -16.72 -13.67 9.58
C PHE A 11 -15.74 -12.82 10.39
N GLU A 12 -15.07 -11.88 9.74
CA GLU A 12 -14.09 -11.00 10.37
C GLU A 12 -14.47 -9.53 10.11
N PRO A 13 -14.05 -8.58 10.96
CA PRO A 13 -14.23 -7.16 10.70
C PRO A 13 -13.60 -6.73 9.37
N SER A 14 -14.19 -5.71 8.73
CA SER A 14 -13.61 -5.13 7.51
C SER A 14 -12.25 -4.51 7.81
N ILE A 15 -11.28 -4.76 6.94
CA ILE A 15 -9.94 -4.16 7.01
C ILE A 15 -9.88 -3.04 5.99
N THR A 16 -9.47 -1.84 6.42
CA THR A 16 -9.28 -0.69 5.53
C THR A 16 -7.82 -0.35 5.42
N ILE A 17 -7.30 -0.30 4.19
CA ILE A 17 -5.93 0.11 3.88
C ILE A 17 -5.97 1.46 3.18
N LEU A 18 -5.22 2.41 3.71
CA LEU A 18 -5.04 3.74 3.14
C LEU A 18 -3.83 3.73 2.20
N ILE A 19 -4.03 4.07 0.94
CA ILE A 19 -2.99 4.01 -0.09
C ILE A 19 -2.79 5.42 -0.63
N ARG A 20 -1.60 5.98 -0.47
CA ARG A 20 -1.30 7.36 -0.81
C ARG A 20 -0.11 7.44 -1.76
N TYR A 21 -0.29 8.25 -2.80
CA TYR A 21 0.83 8.73 -3.60
C TYR A 21 1.63 9.76 -2.80
N VAL A 22 2.94 9.54 -2.68
CA VAL A 22 3.91 10.37 -1.97
C VAL A 22 4.99 10.80 -2.98
N PRO A 23 4.98 12.05 -3.45
CA PRO A 23 5.94 12.55 -4.47
C PRO A 23 7.41 12.39 -4.09
N GLU A 24 7.72 12.41 -2.80
CA GLU A 24 9.08 12.25 -2.26
C GLU A 24 9.69 10.88 -2.57
N LEU A 25 8.86 9.91 -2.96
CA LEU A 25 9.25 8.57 -3.40
C LEU A 25 9.58 8.47 -4.88
N ASP A 26 9.26 9.48 -5.67
CA ASP A 26 9.56 9.46 -7.09
C ASP A 26 11.07 9.50 -7.29
N ASN A 27 11.59 8.55 -8.08
CA ASN A 27 13.03 8.38 -8.37
C ASN A 27 13.90 7.99 -7.14
N ARG A 28 13.30 7.44 -6.08
CA ARG A 28 14.04 6.84 -4.95
C ARG A 28 14.30 5.35 -5.20
N GLU A 29 15.32 4.81 -4.53
CA GLU A 29 15.56 3.35 -4.52
C GLU A 29 14.40 2.58 -3.89
N CYS A 30 13.76 3.14 -2.86
CA CYS A 30 12.56 2.61 -2.27
C CYS A 30 11.35 3.39 -2.81
N GLU A 31 10.71 2.85 -3.84
CA GLU A 31 9.56 3.49 -4.49
C GLU A 31 8.23 3.26 -3.75
N GLY A 32 8.22 2.49 -2.66
CA GLY A 32 7.01 2.28 -1.86
C GLY A 32 7.22 1.40 -0.65
N TRP A 33 6.40 1.62 0.37
CA TRP A 33 6.39 0.85 1.62
C TRP A 33 4.98 0.67 2.16
N TRP A 34 4.84 -0.36 2.99
CA TRP A 34 3.63 -0.65 3.74
C TRP A 34 3.92 -0.60 5.24
N GLU A 35 3.29 0.36 5.92
CA GLU A 35 3.19 0.42 7.36
C GLU A 35 2.01 -0.45 7.82
N VAL A 36 2.35 -1.64 8.34
CA VAL A 36 1.37 -2.69 8.61
C VAL A 36 0.45 -2.32 9.78
N GLU A 37 1.00 -1.68 10.82
CA GLU A 37 0.26 -1.31 12.04
C GLU A 37 -0.87 -0.33 11.77
N ASN A 38 -0.63 0.67 10.91
CA ASN A 38 -1.61 1.70 10.57
C ASN A 38 -2.39 1.38 9.30
N ASN A 39 -2.17 0.21 8.69
CA ASN A 39 -2.70 -0.13 7.36
C ASN A 39 -2.49 1.00 6.34
N TYR A 40 -1.29 1.59 6.33
CA TYR A 40 -0.94 2.71 5.48
C TYR A 40 0.12 2.32 4.45
N VAL A 41 -0.12 2.66 3.19
CA VAL A 41 0.76 2.35 2.08
C VAL A 41 1.15 3.64 1.39
N ALA A 42 2.45 3.91 1.32
CA ALA A 42 3.00 5.02 0.55
C ALA A 42 3.62 4.49 -0.73
N LEU A 43 3.30 5.12 -1.85
CA LEU A 43 3.78 4.73 -3.18
C LEU A 43 4.30 5.94 -3.95
N SER A 44 5.33 5.72 -4.77
CA SER A 44 5.69 6.60 -5.87
C SER A 44 4.56 6.67 -6.90
N TRP A 45 4.62 7.63 -7.80
CA TRP A 45 3.63 7.80 -8.86
C TRP A 45 3.52 6.56 -9.75
N ARG A 46 4.68 5.99 -10.13
CA ARG A 46 4.76 4.77 -10.94
C ARG A 46 4.03 3.60 -10.29
N LEU A 47 4.33 3.32 -9.02
CA LEU A 47 3.69 2.22 -8.29
C LEU A 47 2.22 2.50 -8.00
N TYR A 48 1.83 3.75 -7.77
CA TYR A 48 0.43 4.13 -7.59
C TYR A 48 -0.38 3.88 -8.88
N GLN A 49 0.19 4.22 -10.04
CA GLN A 49 -0.40 3.91 -11.34
C GLN A 49 -0.52 2.40 -11.57
N ASP A 50 0.54 1.64 -11.28
CA ASP A 50 0.53 0.18 -11.38
C ASP A 50 -0.58 -0.42 -10.50
N PHE A 51 -0.67 0.00 -9.24
CA PHE A 51 -1.73 -0.41 -8.31
C PHE A 51 -3.13 -0.05 -8.82
N SER A 52 -3.31 1.16 -9.37
CA SER A 52 -4.61 1.64 -9.84
C SER A 52 -5.19 0.82 -11.01
N ARG A 53 -4.32 0.13 -11.75
CA ARG A 53 -4.69 -0.75 -12.88
C ARG A 53 -5.03 -2.17 -12.44
N LEU A 54 -4.76 -2.54 -11.19
CA LEU A 54 -5.06 -3.87 -10.69
C LEU A 54 -6.55 -3.96 -10.38
N GLU A 55 -7.24 -4.87 -11.05
CA GLU A 55 -8.68 -5.10 -10.84
C GLU A 55 -8.91 -6.26 -9.87
N LYS A 56 -8.12 -7.33 -9.99
CA LYS A 56 -8.33 -8.56 -9.22
C LYS A 56 -7.73 -8.46 -7.81
N GLN A 57 -8.45 -9.01 -6.83
CA GLN A 57 -7.98 -9.06 -5.45
C GLN A 57 -6.67 -9.85 -5.29
N SER A 58 -6.48 -10.91 -6.07
CA SER A 58 -5.25 -11.71 -6.07
C SER A 58 -4.03 -10.89 -6.52
N GLU A 59 -4.20 -10.03 -7.52
CA GLU A 59 -3.13 -9.15 -8.02
C GLU A 59 -2.79 -8.07 -7.00
N LYS A 60 -3.81 -7.45 -6.38
CA LYS A 60 -3.61 -6.48 -5.29
C LYS A 60 -2.86 -7.10 -4.11
N LYS A 61 -3.19 -8.34 -3.74
CA LYS A 61 -2.47 -9.09 -2.70
C LYS A 61 -1.00 -9.30 -3.08
N GLY A 62 -0.73 -9.73 -4.32
CA GLY A 62 0.63 -9.91 -4.82
C GLY A 62 1.42 -8.60 -4.87
N PHE A 63 0.77 -7.47 -5.16
CA PHE A 63 1.37 -6.14 -5.11
C PHE A 63 1.83 -5.78 -3.70
N PHE A 64 0.95 -5.88 -2.69
CA PHE A 64 1.31 -5.54 -1.31
C PHE A 64 2.41 -6.44 -0.73
N GLN A 65 2.50 -7.70 -1.16
CA GLN A 65 3.56 -8.62 -0.74
C GLN A 65 4.96 -8.20 -1.22
N LYS A 66 5.05 -7.44 -2.32
CA LYS A 66 6.32 -6.95 -2.87
C LYS A 66 6.83 -5.68 -2.18
N LEU A 67 5.96 -4.98 -1.44
CA LEU A 67 6.34 -3.73 -0.79
C LEU A 67 7.21 -3.99 0.43
N LYS A 68 8.16 -3.07 0.67
CA LYS A 68 8.93 -3.06 1.90
C LYS A 68 7.98 -2.82 3.08
N LYS A 69 7.94 -3.76 4.01
CA LYS A 69 7.16 -3.61 5.24
C LYS A 69 7.98 -2.80 6.24
N ILE A 70 7.37 -1.78 6.81
CA ILE A 70 7.95 -0.98 7.89
C ILE A 70 7.10 -1.14 9.15
N SER A 71 7.76 -1.30 10.29
CA SER A 71 7.13 -1.15 11.60
C SER A 71 7.32 0.28 12.08
N LYS A 72 6.45 0.73 12.99
CA LYS A 72 6.53 2.09 13.54
C LYS A 72 7.87 2.36 14.24
N THR A 73 8.51 1.31 14.75
CA THR A 73 9.83 1.36 15.43
C THR A 73 11.01 1.69 14.52
N ALA A 74 10.84 1.69 13.19
CA ALA A 74 11.94 1.93 12.24
C ALA A 74 12.04 3.41 11.79
N LEU A 75 11.26 4.31 12.39
CA LEU A 75 11.19 5.74 12.05
C LEU A 75 11.69 6.67 13.18
N ASP A 76 12.26 6.11 14.25
CA ASP A 76 12.98 6.86 15.31
C ASP A 76 14.50 6.82 15.09
#